data_AF-A0A7C1ZI80-F1
#
_entry.id   AF-A0A7C1ZI80-F1
#
_cell.length_a   1.000
_cell.length_b   1.000
_cell.length_c   1.000
_cell.angle_alpha   90.00
_cell.angle_beta   90.00
_cell.angle_gamma   90.00
#
_symmetry.space_group_name_H-M   'P 1'
#
loop_
_entity.id
_entity.type
_entity.pdbx_description
1 polymer ?
#
loop_
_entity_poly.entity_id
_entity_poly.type
_entity_poly.pdbx_seq_one_letter_code
_entity_poly.pdbx_strand_id
1 'polypeptide(L)'
;MPGYVWRQGLVSDWRQSSHKILMIKKLYRKAQKIKYSRTKDEKKREGRDELIIEAHRDYTDRAVLFLEKGGGSLRLLLDMKLVEEVNIYDIVNYLSHAERQIDQIRRRVIGGERIAHEEKVFSIFEEHTEWISKGKAGVLQELGLKVCVLEDQYRFILHHKVMQKTTDDKVAIPMAEEAKEKFPDLISISFDKGFYSPANRQALENILEKVILPKKGRLSIEEKKIEYSEDFIQGKRKHAAVEFGINALENHGLDRCPDHVITGFK
;
A
#
# COMPACT_ATOMS: atom_id res chain seq x y z
N MET A 1 6.88 14.39 26.63
CA MET A 1 7.07 15.71 27.28
C MET A 1 5.75 16.26 27.82
N PRO A 2 5.50 16.32 29.15
CA PRO A 2 4.15 16.75 29.58
C PRO A 2 4.05 17.96 30.53
N GLY A 3 5.11 18.48 31.14
CA GLY A 3 4.94 19.43 32.26
C GLY A 3 5.21 20.90 31.97
N TYR A 4 6.26 21.21 31.22
CA TYR A 4 6.90 22.53 31.25
C TYR A 4 6.37 23.48 30.16
N VAL A 5 6.22 22.96 28.92
CA VAL A 5 5.75 23.71 27.75
C VAL A 5 4.30 24.20 27.92
N TRP A 6 3.44 23.40 28.55
CA TRP A 6 2.05 23.75 28.80
C TRP A 6 1.87 24.83 29.88
N ARG A 7 2.77 24.89 30.87
CA ARG A 7 2.70 25.83 32.00
C ARG A 7 3.09 27.25 31.62
N GLN A 8 3.91 27.44 30.58
CA GLN A 8 4.29 28.77 30.09
C GLN A 8 3.31 29.36 29.06
N GLY A 9 2.23 28.66 28.69
CA GLY A 9 1.23 29.18 27.76
C GLY A 9 1.67 29.31 26.30
N LEU A 10 2.91 28.95 25.97
CA LEU A 10 3.54 29.13 24.65
C LEU A 10 2.77 28.47 23.50
N VAL A 11 2.09 27.36 23.77
CA VAL A 11 1.24 26.66 22.81
C VAL A 11 -0.15 26.36 23.41
N SER A 12 -0.65 27.30 24.23
CA SER A 12 -1.93 27.17 24.96
C SER A 12 -3.12 26.85 24.07
N ASP A 13 -3.07 27.26 22.81
CA ASP A 13 -4.15 27.02 21.86
C ASP A 13 -4.37 25.53 21.56
N TRP A 14 -3.36 24.67 21.73
CA TRP A 14 -3.53 23.22 21.56
C TRP A 14 -4.22 22.55 22.75
N ARG A 15 -4.48 23.27 23.86
CA ARG A 15 -5.32 22.76 24.97
C ARG A 15 -6.73 22.37 24.51
N GLN A 16 -7.21 22.98 23.41
CA GLN A 16 -8.48 22.65 22.78
C GLN A 16 -8.33 21.70 21.57
N SER A 17 -7.25 20.90 21.50
CA SER A 17 -6.98 19.96 20.40
C SER A 17 -8.17 19.04 20.10
N SER A 18 -8.80 18.46 21.13
CA SER A 18 -9.98 17.61 20.98
C SER A 18 -11.13 18.32 20.28
N HIS A 19 -11.42 19.56 20.66
CA HIS A 19 -12.46 20.38 20.03
C HIS A 19 -12.10 20.71 18.57
N LYS A 20 -10.83 21.04 18.30
CA LYS A 20 -10.31 21.30 16.94
C LYS A 20 -10.46 20.09 16.03
N ILE A 21 -10.11 18.90 16.51
CA ILE A 21 -10.28 17.64 15.77
C ILE A 21 -11.76 17.40 15.45
N LEU A 22 -12.67 17.64 16.40
CA LEU A 22 -14.11 17.49 16.17
C LEU A 22 -14.64 18.45 15.11
N MET A 23 -14.18 19.70 15.09
CA MET A 23 -14.55 20.68 14.05
C MET A 23 -14.15 20.18 12.65
N ILE A 24 -12.91 19.74 12.47
CA ILE A 24 -12.43 19.19 11.19
C ILE A 24 -13.23 17.95 10.80
N LYS A 25 -13.43 17.01 11.74
CA LYS A 25 -14.21 15.79 11.49
C LYS A 25 -15.64 16.08 11.06
N LYS A 26 -16.27 17.16 11.54
CA LYS A 26 -17.60 17.57 11.10
C LYS A 26 -17.61 17.97 9.63
N LEU A 27 -16.63 18.79 9.20
CA LEU A 27 -16.47 19.20 7.80
C LEU A 27 -16.14 18.01 6.90
N TYR A 28 -15.21 17.15 7.32
CA TYR A 28 -14.88 15.90 6.63
C TYR A 28 -16.12 15.03 6.38
N ARG A 29 -16.95 14.81 7.42
CA ARG A 29 -18.18 14.02 7.28
C ARG A 29 -19.21 14.67 6.36
N LYS A 30 -19.32 16.01 6.36
CA LYS A 30 -20.17 16.76 5.41
C LYS A 30 -19.71 16.48 3.97
N ALA A 31 -18.42 16.67 3.69
CA ALA A 31 -17.80 16.42 2.39
C ALA A 31 -17.91 14.95 1.95
N GLN A 32 -17.78 13.99 2.87
CA GLN A 32 -17.89 12.56 2.57
C GLN A 32 -19.31 12.11 2.21
N LYS A 33 -20.32 12.69 2.88
CA LYS A 33 -21.73 12.31 2.73
C LYS A 33 -22.39 12.92 1.50
N ILE A 34 -21.93 14.07 1.04
CA ILE A 34 -22.46 14.67 -0.18
C ILE A 34 -22.09 13.83 -1.41
N LYS A 35 -23.07 13.58 -2.29
CA LYS A 35 -22.92 12.72 -3.49
C LYS A 35 -23.37 13.47 -4.73
N TYR A 36 -22.70 13.16 -5.85
CA TYR A 36 -23.07 13.62 -7.19
C TYR A 36 -24.53 13.27 -7.50
N SER A 37 -25.19 14.18 -8.21
CA SER A 37 -26.54 13.95 -8.71
C SER A 37 -26.50 12.95 -9.87
N ARG A 38 -27.49 12.06 -9.93
CA ARG A 38 -27.71 11.13 -11.06
C ARG A 38 -28.82 11.61 -12.02
N THR A 39 -29.41 12.78 -11.75
CA THR A 39 -30.51 13.32 -12.56
C THR A 39 -30.01 13.80 -13.92
N LYS A 40 -30.85 13.70 -14.96
CA LYS A 40 -30.53 14.22 -16.31
C LYS A 40 -30.67 15.75 -16.43
N ASP A 41 -31.29 16.39 -15.44
CA ASP A 41 -31.48 17.84 -15.36
C ASP A 41 -30.15 18.52 -15.01
N GLU A 42 -29.66 19.32 -15.96
CA GLU A 42 -28.36 19.97 -15.91
C GLU A 42 -28.25 20.95 -14.75
N LYS A 43 -29.26 21.81 -14.53
CA LYS A 43 -29.26 22.78 -13.42
C LYS A 43 -29.20 22.10 -12.05
N LYS A 44 -29.87 20.95 -11.91
CA LYS A 44 -29.81 20.16 -10.66
C LYS A 44 -28.47 19.45 -10.47
N ARG A 45 -27.77 19.13 -11.55
CA ARG A 45 -26.41 18.59 -11.48
C ARG A 45 -25.41 19.67 -11.10
N GLU A 46 -25.44 20.81 -11.80
CA GLU A 46 -24.57 21.97 -11.53
C GLU A 46 -24.71 22.45 -10.09
N GLY A 47 -25.94 22.72 -9.63
CA GLY A 47 -26.15 23.12 -8.23
C GLY A 47 -25.73 22.06 -7.21
N ARG A 48 -25.70 20.77 -7.60
CA ARG A 48 -25.18 19.70 -6.74
C ARG A 48 -23.66 19.67 -6.73
N ASP A 49 -23.03 19.89 -7.87
CA ASP A 49 -21.57 19.94 -8.03
C ASP A 49 -20.99 21.15 -7.28
N GLU A 50 -21.66 22.30 -7.32
CA GLU A 50 -21.32 23.48 -6.51
C GLU A 50 -21.31 23.18 -5.01
N LEU A 51 -22.35 22.51 -4.50
CA LEU A 51 -22.40 22.10 -3.08
C LEU A 51 -21.28 21.13 -2.71
N ILE A 52 -20.87 20.24 -3.64
CA ILE A 52 -19.75 19.32 -3.43
C ILE A 52 -18.45 20.12 -3.34
N ILE A 53 -18.23 21.04 -4.26
CA ILE A 53 -17.06 21.92 -4.29
C ILE A 53 -16.99 22.75 -3.01
N GLU A 54 -18.09 23.39 -2.61
CA GLU A 54 -18.17 24.20 -1.40
C GLU A 54 -17.86 23.38 -0.14
N ALA A 55 -18.46 22.19 0.02
CA ALA A 55 -18.20 21.34 1.17
C ALA A 55 -16.74 20.87 1.28
N HIS A 56 -16.08 20.60 0.14
CA HIS A 56 -14.67 20.24 0.13
C HIS A 56 -13.77 21.47 0.34
N ARG A 57 -14.15 22.63 -0.20
CA ARG A 57 -13.46 23.90 0.01
C ARG A 57 -13.46 24.26 1.50
N ASP A 58 -14.63 24.28 2.16
CA ASP A 58 -14.79 24.50 3.60
C ASP A 58 -13.83 23.60 4.41
N TYR A 59 -13.78 22.31 4.06
CA TYR A 59 -12.92 21.33 4.72
C TYR A 59 -11.44 21.63 4.51
N THR A 60 -11.01 21.86 3.27
CA THR A 60 -9.61 22.13 2.94
C THR A 60 -9.13 23.47 3.50
N ASP A 61 -9.94 24.52 3.43
CA ASP A 61 -9.59 25.84 3.95
C ASP A 61 -9.43 25.79 5.47
N ARG A 62 -10.31 25.06 6.16
CA ARG A 62 -10.15 24.84 7.59
C ARG A 62 -8.90 24.01 7.92
N ALA A 63 -8.55 23.03 7.09
CA ALA A 63 -7.34 22.24 7.27
C ALA A 63 -6.06 23.08 7.08
N VAL A 64 -6.04 24.00 6.10
CA VAL A 64 -4.93 24.96 5.89
C VAL A 64 -4.68 25.79 7.15
N LEU A 65 -5.73 26.31 7.80
CA LEU A 65 -5.57 27.08 9.05
C LEU A 65 -4.91 26.27 10.17
N PHE A 66 -5.16 24.95 10.23
CA PHE A 66 -4.49 24.07 11.20
C PHE A 66 -3.05 23.74 10.80
N LEU A 67 -2.79 23.66 9.50
CA LEU A 67 -1.47 23.44 8.95
C LEU A 67 -0.53 24.62 9.26
N GLU A 68 -0.98 25.84 8.97
CA GLU A 68 -0.27 27.08 9.29
C GLU A 68 -0.03 27.19 10.80
N LYS A 69 -1.05 26.88 11.61
CA LYS A 69 -0.92 26.87 13.07
C LYS A 69 0.09 25.83 13.56
N GLY A 70 0.08 24.63 12.97
CA GLY A 70 1.02 23.55 13.25
C GLY A 70 2.45 23.97 12.95
N GLY A 71 2.69 24.49 11.74
CA GLY A 71 3.99 25.01 11.32
C GLY A 71 4.48 26.17 12.19
N GLY A 72 3.62 27.13 12.52
CA GLY A 72 3.96 28.25 13.41
C GLY A 72 4.30 27.79 14.84
N SER A 73 3.57 26.80 15.35
CA SER A 73 3.85 26.21 16.68
C SER A 73 5.18 25.45 16.68
N LEU A 74 5.45 24.68 15.63
CA LEU A 74 6.73 23.98 15.48
C LEU A 74 7.90 24.97 15.42
N ARG A 75 7.76 26.04 14.65
CA ARG A 75 8.78 27.10 14.55
C ARG A 75 9.07 27.74 15.92
N LEU A 76 8.03 28.10 16.68
CA LEU A 76 8.21 28.64 18.02
C LEU A 76 8.96 27.67 18.93
N LEU A 77 8.59 26.38 18.88
CA LEU A 77 9.23 25.34 19.69
C LEU A 77 10.70 25.10 19.31
N LEU A 78 11.03 25.19 18.02
CA LEU A 78 12.40 25.13 17.50
C LEU A 78 13.23 26.33 17.98
N ASP A 79 12.70 27.54 17.84
CA ASP A 79 13.37 28.78 18.27
C ASP A 79 13.70 28.75 19.77
N MET A 80 12.83 28.12 20.57
CA MET A 80 12.99 27.97 22.01
C MET A 80 13.75 26.70 22.44
N LYS A 81 14.15 25.83 21.49
CA LYS A 81 14.83 24.55 21.75
C LYS A 81 14.06 23.64 22.73
N LEU A 82 12.74 23.60 22.60
CA LEU A 82 11.84 22.87 23.50
C LEU A 82 11.38 21.50 22.98
N VAL A 83 11.91 21.02 21.86
CA VAL A 83 11.49 19.76 21.21
C VAL A 83 12.72 18.98 20.75
N GLU A 84 12.66 17.66 20.92
CA GLU A 84 13.69 16.71 20.45
C GLU A 84 13.62 16.51 18.92
N GLU A 85 14.75 16.23 18.30
CA GLU A 85 14.88 16.05 16.83
C GLU A 85 13.90 15.03 16.24
N VAL A 86 13.69 13.89 16.90
CA VAL A 86 12.75 12.84 16.44
C VAL A 86 11.32 13.36 16.34
N ASN A 87 10.86 14.13 17.34
CA ASN A 87 9.52 14.71 17.33
C ASN A 87 9.36 15.78 16.24
N ILE A 88 10.44 16.46 15.85
CA ILE A 88 10.43 17.45 14.77
C ILE A 88 10.20 16.75 13.43
N TYR A 89 10.89 15.65 13.17
CA TYR A 89 10.76 14.87 11.94
C TYR A 89 9.31 14.42 11.71
N ASP A 90 8.69 13.81 12.72
CA ASP A 90 7.31 13.31 12.62
C ASP A 90 6.30 14.45 12.35
N ILE A 91 6.44 15.58 13.06
CA ILE A 91 5.55 16.73 12.86
C ILE A 91 5.71 17.29 11.45
N VAL A 92 6.95 17.48 10.97
CA VAL A 92 7.22 17.95 9.61
C VAL A 92 6.63 16.99 8.57
N ASN A 93 6.78 15.67 8.78
CA ASN A 93 6.25 14.69 7.86
C ASN A 93 4.70 14.72 7.81
N TYR A 94 4.04 14.79 8.97
CA TYR A 94 2.58 14.92 9.01
C TYR A 94 2.07 16.23 8.41
N LEU A 95 2.81 17.33 8.55
CA LEU A 95 2.48 18.59 7.87
C LEU A 95 2.57 18.42 6.35
N SER A 96 3.65 17.81 5.82
CA SER A 96 3.78 17.52 4.38
C SER A 96 2.65 16.63 3.85
N HIS A 97 2.25 15.61 4.60
CA HIS A 97 1.10 14.78 4.25
C HIS A 97 -0.22 15.55 4.23
N ALA A 98 -0.42 16.46 5.18
CA ALA A 98 -1.61 17.31 5.19
C ALA A 98 -1.64 18.26 3.98
N GLU A 99 -0.50 18.87 3.62
CA GLU A 99 -0.37 19.71 2.42
C GLU A 99 -0.72 18.93 1.15
N ARG A 100 -0.09 17.76 0.97
CA ARG A 100 -0.33 16.85 -0.16
C ARG A 100 -1.82 16.50 -0.29
N GLN A 101 -2.50 16.26 0.82
CA GLN A 101 -3.89 15.81 0.81
C GLN A 101 -4.84 16.96 0.53
N ILE A 102 -4.53 18.16 1.03
CA ILE A 102 -5.24 19.40 0.68
C ILE A 102 -5.11 19.66 -0.82
N ASP A 103 -3.89 19.61 -1.37
CA ASP A 103 -3.63 19.80 -2.79
C ASP A 103 -4.41 18.82 -3.66
N GLN A 104 -4.30 17.52 -3.36
CA GLN A 104 -4.99 16.47 -4.12
C GLN A 104 -6.52 16.61 -4.07
N ILE A 105 -7.09 17.01 -2.93
CA ILE A 105 -8.54 17.25 -2.82
C ILE A 105 -8.93 18.46 -3.68
N ARG A 106 -8.16 19.55 -3.62
CA ARG A 106 -8.44 20.76 -4.40
C ARG A 106 -8.35 20.48 -5.90
N ARG A 107 -7.24 19.92 -6.37
CA ARG A 107 -7.04 19.54 -7.78
C ARG A 107 -8.14 18.60 -8.27
N ARG A 108 -8.47 17.56 -7.50
CA ARG A 108 -9.46 16.57 -7.91
C ARG A 108 -10.90 17.07 -7.89
N VAL A 109 -11.32 17.65 -6.77
CA VAL A 109 -12.75 17.96 -6.54
C VAL A 109 -13.11 19.34 -7.05
N ILE A 110 -12.21 20.31 -6.92
CA ILE A 110 -12.43 21.70 -7.35
C ILE A 110 -11.91 21.90 -8.77
N GLY A 111 -10.72 21.38 -9.08
CA GLY A 111 -10.10 21.47 -10.41
C GLY A 111 -10.57 20.41 -11.42
N GLY A 112 -11.27 19.37 -10.97
CA GLY A 112 -11.72 18.26 -11.83
C GLY A 112 -10.60 17.34 -12.32
N GLU A 113 -9.38 17.48 -11.79
CA GLU A 113 -8.22 16.72 -12.24
C GLU A 113 -8.26 15.24 -11.82
N ARG A 114 -7.68 14.37 -12.65
CA ARG A 114 -7.44 12.97 -12.29
C ARG A 114 -6.03 12.82 -11.72
N ILE A 115 -5.92 12.72 -10.40
CA ILE A 115 -4.64 12.51 -9.70
C ILE A 115 -4.02 11.17 -10.13
N ALA A 116 -2.75 11.21 -10.56
CA ALA A 116 -2.00 10.03 -10.97
C ALA A 116 -1.88 9.04 -9.80
N HIS A 117 -1.68 7.75 -10.11
CA HIS A 117 -1.61 6.74 -9.06
C HIS A 117 -0.35 6.89 -8.19
N GLU A 118 0.78 7.23 -8.82
CA GLU A 118 2.08 7.44 -8.18
C GLU A 118 2.14 8.65 -7.24
N GLU A 119 1.25 9.62 -7.39
CA GLU A 119 1.13 10.77 -6.48
C GLU A 119 0.43 10.38 -5.16
N LYS A 120 -0.32 9.27 -5.13
CA LYS A 120 -1.18 8.91 -4.00
C LYS A 120 -0.38 8.21 -2.93
N VAL A 121 -0.70 8.55 -1.69
CA VAL A 121 -0.22 7.82 -0.50
C VAL A 121 -1.39 7.19 0.21
N PHE A 122 -1.26 5.89 0.45
CA PHE A 122 -2.31 5.04 1.02
C PHE A 122 -2.20 4.87 2.54
N SER A 123 -1.00 5.09 3.09
CA SER A 123 -0.77 5.17 4.53
C SER A 123 0.24 6.28 4.82
N ILE A 124 -0.10 7.19 5.73
CA ILE A 124 0.81 8.25 6.21
C ILE A 124 1.79 7.73 7.28
N PHE A 125 1.58 6.51 7.76
CA PHE A 125 2.48 5.85 8.71
C PHE A 125 3.49 4.98 7.97
N GLU A 126 3.07 4.40 6.84
CA GLU A 126 3.90 3.51 6.02
C GLU A 126 3.74 3.91 4.54
N GLU A 127 4.48 4.93 4.09
CA GLU A 127 4.32 5.54 2.75
C GLU A 127 4.58 4.56 1.60
N HIS A 128 5.27 3.46 1.88
CA HIS A 128 5.52 2.38 0.93
C HIS A 128 4.29 1.48 0.71
N THR A 129 3.19 1.68 1.43
CA THR A 129 1.94 0.91 1.28
C THR A 129 1.42 1.03 -0.14
N GLU A 130 1.16 -0.10 -0.79
CA GLU A 130 0.67 -0.15 -2.16
C GLU A 130 -0.80 -0.55 -2.23
N TRP A 131 -1.44 -0.12 -3.32
CA TRP A 131 -2.79 -0.53 -3.66
C TRP A 131 -2.76 -1.81 -4.49
N ILE A 132 -3.19 -2.91 -3.88
CA ILE A 132 -3.13 -4.24 -4.49
C ILE A 132 -4.49 -4.59 -5.08
N SER A 133 -4.51 -4.78 -6.41
CA SER A 133 -5.71 -5.22 -7.13
C SER A 133 -5.63 -6.71 -7.44
N LYS A 134 -6.49 -7.52 -6.80
CA LYS A 134 -6.54 -8.97 -7.01
C LYS A 134 -7.18 -9.42 -8.34
N GLY A 135 -7.45 -8.50 -9.28
CA GLY A 135 -7.87 -8.79 -10.65
C GLY A 135 -9.22 -9.49 -10.84
N LYS A 136 -9.87 -9.96 -9.76
CA LYS A 136 -11.20 -10.56 -9.78
C LYS A 136 -12.27 -9.49 -9.61
N ALA A 137 -13.26 -9.47 -10.51
CA ALA A 137 -14.39 -8.55 -10.42
C ALA A 137 -15.12 -8.75 -9.09
N GLY A 138 -15.31 -7.67 -8.33
CA GLY A 138 -16.03 -7.67 -7.04
C GLY A 138 -15.18 -7.92 -5.79
N VAL A 139 -13.87 -8.20 -5.92
CA VAL A 139 -12.97 -8.32 -4.75
C VAL A 139 -12.53 -6.93 -4.30
N LEU A 140 -12.62 -6.69 -2.98
CA LEU A 140 -12.13 -5.46 -2.34
C LEU A 140 -10.64 -5.28 -2.63
N GLN A 141 -10.24 -4.04 -2.92
CA GLN A 141 -8.82 -3.71 -3.08
C GLN A 141 -8.14 -3.76 -1.72
N GLU A 142 -6.93 -4.30 -1.68
CA GLU A 142 -6.15 -4.44 -0.46
C GLU A 142 -5.06 -3.37 -0.41
N LEU A 143 -4.68 -2.97 0.80
CA LEU A 143 -3.60 -2.04 1.05
C LEU A 143 -2.48 -2.78 1.78
N GLY A 144 -1.27 -2.71 1.26
CA GLY A 144 -0.11 -3.34 1.91
C GLY A 144 1.07 -3.46 0.94
N LEU A 145 2.06 -4.24 1.35
CA LEU A 145 3.13 -4.71 0.48
C LEU A 145 2.95 -6.19 0.22
N LYS A 146 3.21 -6.61 -1.01
CA LYS A 146 3.26 -8.03 -1.34
C LYS A 146 4.60 -8.60 -0.87
N VAL A 147 4.56 -9.84 -0.39
CA VAL A 147 5.76 -10.63 -0.09
C VAL A 147 5.64 -11.94 -0.85
N CYS A 148 6.70 -12.33 -1.55
CA CYS A 148 6.83 -13.63 -2.17
C CYS A 148 7.60 -14.55 -1.22
N VAL A 149 7.07 -15.74 -0.95
CA VAL A 149 7.68 -16.72 -0.05
C VAL A 149 7.90 -18.01 -0.83
N LEU A 150 9.07 -18.62 -0.64
CA LEU A 150 9.43 -19.93 -1.18
C LEU A 150 9.54 -20.93 -0.04
N GLU A 151 8.73 -21.99 -0.11
CA GLU A 151 8.73 -23.10 0.84
C GLU A 151 9.29 -24.38 0.19
N ASP A 152 9.88 -25.24 1.01
CA ASP A 152 10.25 -26.60 0.61
C ASP A 152 9.06 -27.58 0.73
N GLN A 153 9.32 -28.87 0.45
CA GLN A 153 8.32 -29.93 0.58
C GLN A 153 7.83 -30.17 2.02
N TYR A 154 8.57 -29.73 3.03
CA TYR A 154 8.26 -29.88 4.45
C TYR A 154 7.74 -28.59 5.11
N ARG A 155 7.49 -27.54 4.31
CA ARG A 155 6.99 -26.21 4.75
C ARG A 155 8.02 -25.34 5.47
N PHE A 156 9.30 -25.63 5.31
CA PHE A 156 10.34 -24.69 5.71
C PHE A 156 10.43 -23.56 4.68
N ILE A 157 10.49 -22.32 5.18
CA ILE A 157 10.73 -21.15 4.35
C ILE A 157 12.20 -21.15 3.96
N LEU A 158 12.47 -21.35 2.67
CA LEU A 158 13.82 -21.33 2.11
C LEU A 158 14.25 -19.91 1.77
N HIS A 159 13.31 -19.11 1.26
CA HIS A 159 13.59 -17.75 0.84
C HIS A 159 12.33 -16.88 0.82
N HIS A 160 12.50 -15.56 0.89
CA HIS A 160 11.41 -14.61 0.74
C HIS A 160 11.90 -13.32 0.07
N LYS A 161 10.96 -12.55 -0.48
CA LYS A 161 11.25 -11.25 -1.08
C LYS A 161 10.08 -10.29 -0.92
N VAL A 162 10.36 -9.12 -0.35
CA VAL A 162 9.41 -8.01 -0.29
C VAL A 162 9.32 -7.34 -1.67
N MET A 163 8.09 -7.19 -2.16
CA MET A 163 7.81 -6.77 -3.53
C MET A 163 7.31 -5.33 -3.55
N GLN A 164 8.25 -4.39 -3.58
CA GLN A 164 7.93 -2.96 -3.74
C GLN A 164 7.83 -2.61 -5.23
N LYS A 165 6.71 -2.05 -5.65
CA LYS A 165 6.37 -1.57 -7.01
C LYS A 165 6.65 -2.63 -8.08
N THR A 166 6.46 -3.89 -7.70
CA THR A 166 6.88 -5.04 -8.50
C THR A 166 5.74 -6.05 -8.64
N THR A 167 5.64 -6.64 -9.82
CA THR A 167 4.64 -7.64 -10.18
C THR A 167 5.21 -9.04 -10.04
N ASP A 168 4.33 -10.03 -9.88
CA ASP A 168 4.72 -11.40 -9.54
C ASP A 168 5.62 -11.99 -10.64
N ASP A 169 5.33 -11.71 -11.91
CA ASP A 169 6.17 -12.10 -13.04
C ASP A 169 7.60 -11.56 -12.93
N LYS A 170 7.82 -10.35 -12.40
CA LYS A 170 9.17 -9.80 -12.28
C LYS A 170 9.98 -10.42 -11.14
N VAL A 171 9.35 -11.16 -10.24
CA VAL A 171 9.99 -11.75 -9.05
C VAL A 171 10.37 -13.22 -9.25
N ALA A 172 9.81 -13.89 -10.27
CA ALA A 172 10.07 -15.30 -10.54
C ALA A 172 11.56 -15.64 -10.68
N ILE A 173 12.29 -14.88 -11.52
CA ILE A 173 13.71 -15.11 -11.79
C ILE A 173 14.58 -14.80 -10.58
N PRO A 174 14.52 -13.60 -9.97
CA PRO A 174 15.33 -13.31 -8.79
C PRO A 174 15.10 -14.29 -7.63
N MET A 175 13.86 -14.74 -7.42
CA MET A 175 13.56 -15.75 -6.39
C MET A 175 14.24 -17.09 -6.67
N ALA A 176 14.24 -17.54 -7.93
CA ALA A 176 14.86 -18.80 -8.32
C ALA A 176 16.39 -18.74 -8.21
N GLU A 177 17.01 -17.66 -8.70
CA GLU A 177 18.46 -17.46 -8.64
C GLU A 177 18.96 -17.41 -7.20
N GLU A 178 18.37 -16.53 -6.36
CA GLU A 178 18.76 -16.37 -4.96
C GLU A 178 18.52 -17.64 -4.14
N ALA A 179 17.46 -18.39 -4.45
CA ALA A 179 17.20 -19.67 -3.78
C ALA A 179 18.20 -20.76 -4.22
N LYS A 180 18.55 -20.83 -5.51
CA LYS A 180 19.52 -21.79 -6.05
C LYS A 180 20.94 -21.50 -5.54
N GLU A 181 21.29 -20.23 -5.35
CA GLU A 181 22.55 -19.82 -4.74
C GLU A 181 22.66 -20.33 -3.29
N LYS A 182 21.60 -20.16 -2.48
CA LYS A 182 21.56 -20.65 -1.09
C LYS A 182 21.45 -22.17 -0.99
N PHE A 183 20.75 -22.78 -1.93
CA PHE A 183 20.47 -24.22 -1.97
C PHE A 183 20.85 -24.78 -3.35
N PRO A 184 22.14 -25.11 -3.57
CA PRO A 184 22.62 -25.61 -4.87
C PRO A 184 21.90 -26.88 -5.35
N ASP A 185 21.40 -27.69 -4.42
CA ASP A 185 20.63 -28.91 -4.71
C ASP A 185 19.15 -28.64 -5.05
N LEU A 186 18.73 -27.37 -5.18
CA LEU A 186 17.36 -27.02 -5.58
C LEU A 186 17.11 -27.39 -7.05
N ILE A 187 16.43 -28.51 -7.29
CA ILE A 187 16.20 -29.04 -8.65
C ILE A 187 14.98 -28.38 -9.32
N SER A 188 13.96 -28.01 -8.54
CA SER A 188 12.66 -27.58 -9.08
C SER A 188 11.93 -26.58 -8.21
N ILE A 189 11.17 -25.69 -8.84
CA ILE A 189 10.25 -24.77 -8.17
C ILE A 189 8.88 -24.82 -8.88
N SER A 190 7.82 -24.79 -8.07
CA SER A 190 6.44 -24.70 -8.52
C SER A 190 5.88 -23.30 -8.30
N PHE A 191 5.57 -22.60 -9.38
CA PHE A 191 5.08 -21.24 -9.38
C PHE A 191 3.59 -21.18 -9.70
N ASP A 192 2.88 -20.21 -9.10
CA ASP A 192 1.52 -19.91 -9.53
C ASP A 192 1.53 -19.27 -10.93
N LYS A 193 0.40 -19.37 -11.63
CA LYS A 193 0.14 -18.82 -12.95
C LYS A 193 0.38 -17.31 -13.04
N GLY A 194 0.29 -16.57 -11.92
CA GLY A 194 0.60 -15.14 -11.84
C GLY A 194 2.05 -14.80 -12.23
N PHE A 195 2.98 -15.71 -11.99
CA PHE A 195 4.41 -15.55 -12.29
C PHE A 195 4.75 -15.78 -13.77
N TYR A 196 3.78 -16.16 -14.59
CA TYR A 196 4.03 -16.53 -15.98
C TYR A 196 4.30 -15.31 -16.87
N SER A 197 5.43 -15.36 -17.56
CA SER A 197 5.70 -14.66 -18.81
C SER A 197 6.47 -15.59 -19.76
N PRO A 198 6.41 -15.41 -21.09
CA PRO A 198 7.22 -16.20 -22.01
C PRO A 198 8.73 -16.13 -21.69
N ALA A 199 9.21 -14.93 -21.33
CA ALA A 199 10.59 -14.71 -20.93
C ALA A 199 10.94 -15.47 -19.64
N ASN A 200 10.06 -15.46 -18.63
CA ASN A 200 10.30 -16.18 -17.38
C ASN A 200 10.40 -17.68 -17.60
N ARG A 201 9.52 -18.24 -18.43
CA ARG A 201 9.55 -19.68 -18.70
C ARG A 201 10.92 -20.10 -19.25
N GLN A 202 11.39 -19.38 -20.27
CA GLN A 202 12.68 -19.68 -20.88
C GLN A 202 13.85 -19.46 -19.92
N ALA A 203 13.83 -18.38 -19.14
CA ALA A 203 14.90 -18.08 -18.20
C ALA A 203 14.96 -19.08 -17.03
N LEU A 204 13.81 -19.51 -16.49
CA LEU A 204 13.76 -20.50 -15.41
C LEU A 204 14.29 -21.87 -15.85
N GLU A 205 14.08 -22.28 -17.11
CA GLU A 205 14.60 -23.53 -17.66
C GLU A 205 16.14 -23.56 -17.71
N ASN A 206 16.81 -22.41 -17.65
CA ASN A 206 18.27 -22.31 -17.55
C ASN A 206 18.78 -22.35 -16.10
N ILE A 207 17.90 -22.13 -15.11
CA ILE A 207 18.26 -22.04 -13.69
C ILE A 207 17.92 -23.35 -12.96
N LEU A 208 16.81 -23.96 -13.33
CA LEU A 208 16.22 -25.13 -12.68
C LEU A 208 16.13 -26.27 -13.68
N GLU A 209 16.41 -27.48 -13.22
CA GLU A 209 16.26 -28.69 -14.04
C GLU A 209 14.80 -28.96 -14.39
N LYS A 210 13.87 -28.57 -13.49
CA LYS A 210 12.44 -28.77 -13.69
C LYS A 210 11.62 -27.57 -13.23
N VAL A 211 10.93 -26.95 -14.18
CA VAL A 211 10.10 -25.76 -13.96
C VAL A 211 8.62 -26.13 -14.02
N ILE A 212 7.88 -25.83 -12.94
CA ILE A 212 6.43 -26.03 -12.89
C ILE A 212 5.78 -24.64 -12.85
N LEU A 213 5.52 -24.09 -14.05
CA LEU A 213 4.95 -22.76 -14.22
C LEU A 213 3.76 -22.81 -15.21
N PRO A 214 2.51 -22.80 -14.74
CA PRO A 214 1.33 -22.87 -15.60
C PRO A 214 1.23 -21.65 -16.53
N LYS A 215 0.97 -21.87 -17.81
CA LYS A 215 0.87 -20.78 -18.79
C LYS A 215 -0.39 -19.95 -18.60
N LYS A 216 -0.21 -18.63 -18.74
CA LYS A 216 -1.32 -17.67 -18.83
C LYS A 216 -1.94 -17.68 -20.23
N GLY A 217 -3.23 -17.97 -20.32
CA GLY A 217 -4.00 -17.96 -21.58
C GLY A 217 -4.22 -19.36 -22.19
N ARG A 218 -4.38 -19.40 -23.51
CA ARG A 218 -4.65 -20.64 -24.27
C ARG A 218 -3.37 -21.46 -24.43
N LEU A 219 -3.48 -22.76 -24.17
CA LEU A 219 -2.40 -23.73 -24.34
C LEU A 219 -2.33 -24.26 -25.78
N SER A 220 -1.12 -24.37 -26.32
CA SER A 220 -0.82 -25.16 -27.50
C SER A 220 -0.92 -26.67 -27.19
N ILE A 221 -0.86 -27.50 -28.23
CA ILE A 221 -0.90 -28.97 -28.06
C ILE A 221 0.32 -29.47 -27.28
N GLU A 222 1.50 -28.90 -27.55
CA GLU A 222 2.75 -29.24 -26.86
C GLU A 222 2.72 -28.80 -25.40
N GLU A 223 2.22 -27.59 -25.14
CA GLU A 223 2.08 -27.07 -23.77
C GLU A 223 1.08 -27.90 -22.96
N LYS A 224 0.00 -28.37 -23.58
CA LYS A 224 -0.92 -29.30 -22.92
C LYS A 224 -0.25 -30.61 -22.54
N LYS A 225 0.61 -31.17 -23.39
CA LYS A 225 1.35 -32.40 -23.06
C LYS A 225 2.25 -32.20 -21.84
N ILE A 226 2.91 -31.04 -21.75
CA ILE A 226 3.77 -30.70 -20.61
C ILE A 226 2.93 -30.48 -19.34
N GLU A 227 1.90 -29.61 -19.40
CA GLU A 227 1.08 -29.30 -18.21
C GLU A 227 0.25 -30.49 -17.71
N TYR A 228 -0.02 -31.48 -18.57
CA TYR A 228 -0.74 -32.71 -18.22
C TYR A 228 0.17 -33.90 -17.92
N SER A 229 1.50 -33.71 -17.95
CA SER A 229 2.42 -34.71 -17.43
C SER A 229 2.17 -34.92 -15.93
N GLU A 230 2.36 -36.16 -15.47
CA GLU A 230 2.12 -36.54 -14.08
C GLU A 230 2.93 -35.68 -13.10
N ASP A 231 4.19 -35.45 -13.46
CA ASP A 231 5.15 -34.59 -12.79
C ASP A 231 4.67 -33.15 -12.60
N PHE A 232 4.12 -32.54 -13.66
CA PHE A 232 3.62 -31.17 -13.61
C PHE A 232 2.36 -31.08 -12.74
N ILE A 233 1.46 -32.05 -12.89
CA ILE A 233 0.24 -32.13 -12.09
C ILE A 233 0.57 -32.29 -10.60
N GLN A 234 1.54 -33.14 -10.26
CA GLN A 234 1.94 -33.37 -8.87
C GLN A 234 2.49 -32.10 -8.22
N GLY A 235 3.38 -31.38 -8.91
CA GLY A 235 3.89 -30.10 -8.38
C GLY A 235 2.84 -29.01 -8.30
N LYS A 236 1.91 -28.96 -9.26
CA LYS A 236 0.78 -28.02 -9.25
C LYS A 236 -0.20 -28.29 -8.10
N ARG A 237 -0.43 -29.56 -7.74
CA ARG A 237 -1.32 -29.91 -6.61
C ARG A 237 -0.83 -29.34 -5.28
N LYS A 238 0.48 -29.08 -5.13
CA LYS A 238 1.03 -28.43 -3.93
C LYS A 238 0.53 -27.00 -3.71
N HIS A 239 -0.01 -26.34 -4.74
CA HIS A 239 -0.61 -25.00 -4.60
C HIS A 239 -1.83 -24.97 -3.67
N ALA A 240 -2.57 -26.08 -3.53
CA ALA A 240 -3.73 -26.14 -2.65
C ALA A 240 -3.39 -25.90 -1.17
N ALA A 241 -2.12 -26.08 -0.79
CA ALA A 241 -1.64 -25.91 0.57
C ALA A 241 -0.88 -24.57 0.78
N VAL A 242 -0.82 -23.70 -0.22
CA VAL A 242 -0.26 -22.34 -0.08
C VAL A 242 -1.08 -21.51 0.90
N GLU A 243 -2.42 -21.64 0.86
CA GLU A 243 -3.32 -20.96 1.79
C GLU A 243 -3.05 -21.35 3.25
N PHE A 244 -2.61 -22.59 3.49
CA PHE A 244 -2.22 -23.03 4.83
C PHE A 244 -0.93 -22.35 5.30
N GLY A 245 0.08 -22.25 4.43
CA GLY A 245 1.34 -21.55 4.74
C GLY A 245 1.12 -20.06 5.03
N ILE A 246 0.29 -19.39 4.23
CA ILE A 246 -0.08 -17.99 4.46
C ILE A 246 -0.77 -17.83 5.82
N ASN A 247 -1.78 -18.66 6.11
CA ASN A 247 -2.50 -18.58 7.38
C ASN A 247 -1.59 -18.88 8.58
N ALA A 248 -0.66 -19.83 8.45
CA ALA A 248 0.34 -20.08 9.48
C ALA A 248 1.23 -18.84 9.71
N LEU A 249 1.73 -18.22 8.66
CA LEU A 249 2.52 -17.00 8.75
C LEU A 249 1.75 -15.85 9.40
N GLU A 250 0.49 -15.63 9.01
CA GLU A 250 -0.39 -14.62 9.61
C GLU A 250 -0.58 -14.87 11.10
N ASN A 251 -0.88 -16.11 11.52
CA ASN A 251 -1.00 -16.44 12.95
C ASN A 251 0.30 -16.24 13.74
N HIS A 252 1.45 -16.33 13.06
CA HIS A 252 2.77 -16.16 13.64
C HIS A 252 3.35 -14.75 13.47
N GLY A 253 2.52 -13.77 13.11
CA GLY A 253 2.87 -12.36 13.16
C GLY A 253 3.15 -11.71 11.82
N LEU A 254 2.93 -12.37 10.67
CA LEU A 254 2.98 -11.69 9.37
C LEU A 254 1.93 -10.58 9.26
N ASP A 255 0.85 -10.66 10.05
CA ASP A 255 -0.17 -9.62 10.19
C ASP A 255 0.27 -8.41 11.03
N ARG A 256 1.46 -8.47 11.66
CA ARG A 256 2.00 -7.45 12.56
C ARG A 256 3.43 -7.10 12.18
N CYS A 257 3.65 -5.87 11.72
CA CYS A 257 5.00 -5.35 11.56
C CYS A 257 5.35 -4.45 12.76
N PRO A 258 6.17 -4.91 13.72
CA PRO A 258 6.69 -4.05 14.78
C PRO A 258 7.75 -3.07 14.25
N ASP A 259 8.38 -3.41 13.14
CA ASP A 259 9.40 -2.57 12.50
C ASP A 259 8.75 -1.55 11.58
N HIS A 260 9.17 -0.30 11.71
CA HIS A 260 8.68 0.80 10.88
C HIS A 260 9.53 0.95 9.63
N VAL A 261 8.96 1.62 8.62
CA VAL A 261 9.60 1.98 7.36
C VAL A 261 10.07 0.79 6.53
N ILE A 262 10.42 1.03 5.26
CA ILE A 262 10.74 -0.04 4.31
C ILE A 262 11.96 -0.88 4.72
N THR A 263 12.88 -0.32 5.50
CA THR A 263 14.05 -1.06 6.00
C THR A 263 13.67 -2.10 7.04
N GLY A 264 12.59 -1.89 7.80
CA GLY A 264 12.06 -2.91 8.71
C GLY A 264 11.46 -4.12 7.98
N PHE A 265 11.01 -3.91 6.74
CA PHE A 265 10.46 -4.98 5.90
C PHE A 265 11.54 -5.74 5.11
N LYS A 266 12.74 -5.19 4.91
CA LYS A 266 13.74 -5.71 3.96
C LYS A 266 14.85 -6.52 4.61
#